data_AF-A0A0B6XYU5-F1
#
_entry.id   AF-A0A0B6XYU5-F1
#
_cell.length_a   1.000
_cell.length_b   1.000
_cell.length_c   1.000
_cell.angle_alpha   90.00
_cell.angle_beta   90.00
_cell.angle_gamma   90.00
#
_symmetry.space_group_name_H-M   'P 1'
#
loop_
_entity.id
_entity.type
_entity.pdbx_description
1 polymer ?
#
loop_
_entity_poly.entity_id
_entity_poly.type
_entity_poly.pdbx_seq_one_letter_code
_entity_poly.pdbx_strand_id
1 'polypeptide(L)'
;GSTEFQCLDPFAESRCINLGWKCDGDEDCRDGSDEINCTDIGVIDHTCSPDEIMCDNHFCIQLEYFCDGQIDCESGIDESNCTYPGRPC
;
A
#
# COMPACT_ATOMS: atom_id res chain seq x y z
N GLY A 1 12.09 19.08 -5.52
CA GLY A 1 11.20 17.99 -5.09
C GLY A 1 10.86 18.24 -3.65
N SER A 2 9.60 18.52 -3.36
CA SER A 2 9.09 18.77 -2.00
C SER A 2 8.71 17.43 -1.37
N THR A 3 9.35 17.10 -0.24
CA THR A 3 9.22 15.83 0.50
C THR A 3 8.26 15.95 1.69
N GLU A 4 7.33 16.90 1.62
CA GLU A 4 6.50 17.32 2.75
C GLU A 4 5.03 17.39 2.32
N PHE A 5 4.13 16.87 3.16
CA PHE A 5 2.69 16.95 3.01
C PHE A 5 2.12 17.98 4.00
N GLN A 6 1.24 18.86 3.53
CA GLN A 6 0.60 19.86 4.39
C GLN A 6 -0.77 19.35 4.84
N CYS A 7 -0.96 19.27 6.16
CA CYS A 7 -2.25 18.92 6.76
C CYS A 7 -3.36 19.89 6.34
N LEU A 8 -4.60 19.38 6.26
CA LEU A 8 -5.77 20.13 5.81
C LEU A 8 -6.48 20.91 6.93
N ASP A 9 -5.92 20.90 8.14
CA ASP A 9 -6.46 21.57 9.32
C ASP A 9 -6.50 23.11 9.12
N PRO A 10 -7.67 23.77 9.20
CA PRO A 10 -7.80 25.22 9.00
C PRO A 10 -7.45 26.06 10.24
N PHE A 11 -7.21 25.43 11.40
CA PHE A 11 -6.86 26.05 12.68
C PHE A 11 -5.40 25.84 13.08
N ALA A 12 -4.72 24.84 12.51
CA ALA A 12 -3.31 24.57 12.68
C ALA A 12 -2.58 25.19 11.50
N GLU A 13 -1.86 26.28 11.75
CA GLU A 13 -1.01 26.97 10.79
C GLU A 13 -0.19 25.97 9.97
N SER A 14 -0.67 25.62 8.76
CA SER A 14 0.02 24.83 7.74
C SER A 14 1.03 23.84 8.31
N ARG A 15 0.57 22.85 9.08
CA ARG A 15 1.45 21.81 9.61
C ARG A 15 1.93 20.95 8.45
N CYS A 16 3.21 21.06 8.11
CA CYS A 16 3.86 20.19 7.15
C CYS A 16 4.41 18.97 7.90
N ILE A 17 3.98 17.78 7.48
CA ILE A 17 4.53 16.49 7.89
C ILE A 17 5.39 15.94 6.76
N ASN A 18 6.12 14.86 7.01
CA ASN A 18 6.84 14.20 5.95
C ASN A 18 5.85 13.61 4.92
N LEU A 19 6.18 13.65 3.64
CA LEU A 19 5.33 12.99 2.64
C LEU A 19 5.22 11.48 2.90
N GLY A 20 6.24 10.87 3.53
CA GLY A 20 6.21 9.48 3.96
C GLY A 20 5.36 9.20 5.21
N TRP A 21 4.83 10.24 5.87
CA TRP A 21 3.84 10.13 6.95
C TRP A 21 2.42 10.33 6.46
N LYS A 22 2.26 10.40 5.13
CA LYS A 22 0.93 10.43 4.56
C LYS A 22 0.53 9.02 4.24
N CYS A 23 -0.56 8.54 4.84
CA CYS A 23 -1.10 7.21 4.65
C CYS A 23 -0.17 6.11 5.18
N ASP A 24 0.52 6.38 6.29
CA ASP A 24 1.41 5.42 6.94
C ASP A 24 0.71 4.65 8.07
N GLY A 25 -0.57 4.95 8.34
CA GLY A 25 -1.39 4.30 9.34
C GLY A 25 -1.41 5.00 10.69
N ASP A 26 -0.65 6.08 10.85
CA ASP A 26 -0.62 6.91 12.06
C ASP A 26 -1.25 8.29 11.78
N GLU A 27 -2.04 8.80 12.73
CA GLU A 27 -2.65 10.14 12.62
C GLU A 27 -1.61 11.22 13.01
N ASP A 28 -0.72 11.59 12.08
CA ASP A 28 0.29 12.65 12.26
C ASP A 28 -0.30 14.06 12.09
N CYS A 29 -1.33 14.20 11.26
CA CYS A 29 -2.18 15.38 11.24
C CYS A 29 -3.20 15.33 12.37
N ARG A 30 -3.35 16.46 13.06
CA ARG A 30 -4.33 16.60 14.16
C ARG A 30 -5.78 16.37 13.72
N ASP A 31 -6.07 16.62 12.45
CA ASP A 31 -7.37 16.41 11.81
C ASP A 31 -7.46 15.04 11.10
N GLY A 32 -6.42 14.19 11.21
CA GLY A 32 -6.31 12.90 10.49
C GLY A 32 -6.24 13.04 8.97
N SER A 33 -5.95 14.26 8.47
CA SER A 33 -6.03 14.59 7.05
C SER A 33 -4.96 13.94 6.16
N ASP A 34 -3.91 13.44 6.77
CA ASP A 34 -2.87 12.59 6.20
C ASP A 34 -3.35 11.17 5.94
N GLU A 35 -4.23 10.65 6.80
CA GLU A 35 -4.78 9.29 6.70
C GLU A 35 -6.08 9.20 5.88
N ILE A 36 -6.51 10.31 5.26
CA ILE A 36 -7.70 10.34 4.40
C ILE A 36 -7.33 10.51 2.92
N ASN A 37 -8.14 9.88 2.06
CA ASN A 37 -8.00 9.97 0.60
C ASN A 37 -6.62 9.53 0.08
N CYS A 38 -6.12 8.43 0.64
CA CYS A 38 -4.87 7.74 0.26
C CYS A 38 -4.88 7.11 -1.12
N THR A 39 -5.90 7.39 -1.93
CA THR A 39 -6.10 6.83 -3.26
C THR A 39 -5.33 7.59 -4.35
N ASP A 40 -4.98 8.85 -4.12
CA ASP A 40 -4.47 9.76 -5.16
C ASP A 40 -2.99 10.15 -5.00
N ILE A 41 -2.39 9.83 -3.86
CA ILE A 41 -0.98 10.11 -3.63
C ILE A 41 -0.25 8.80 -3.90
N GLY A 42 0.73 8.84 -4.80
CA GLY A 42 1.71 7.77 -4.99
C GLY A 42 2.60 7.51 -3.76
N VAL A 43 2.07 7.66 -2.54
CA VAL A 43 2.55 7.02 -1.30
C VAL A 43 1.88 5.65 -1.10
N ILE A 44 1.43 5.04 -2.18
CA ILE A 44 1.36 3.58 -2.23
C ILE A 44 2.80 3.04 -2.40
N ASP A 45 3.71 3.41 -1.49
CA ASP A 45 4.94 2.61 -1.25
C ASP A 45 4.62 1.45 -0.28
N HIS A 46 3.34 1.25 0.01
CA HIS A 46 2.75 0.01 0.51
C HIS A 46 2.10 -0.82 -0.60
N THR A 47 2.18 -0.41 -1.88
CA THR A 47 2.01 -1.40 -2.94
C THR A 47 3.33 -2.10 -2.94
N CYS A 48 3.27 -3.38 -2.60
CA CYS A 48 4.37 -4.32 -2.71
C CYS A 48 5.31 -3.97 -3.87
N SER A 49 6.61 -4.26 -3.72
CA SER A 49 7.62 -4.03 -4.75
C SER A 49 7.08 -4.42 -6.13
N PRO A 50 7.57 -3.84 -7.23
CA PRO A 50 7.11 -4.21 -8.58
C PRO A 50 7.20 -5.72 -8.87
N ASP A 51 8.03 -6.43 -8.10
CA ASP A 51 8.21 -7.88 -8.13
C ASP A 51 7.43 -8.65 -7.03
N GLU A 52 6.47 -8.01 -6.38
CA GLU A 52 5.67 -8.55 -5.27
C GLU A 52 4.16 -8.37 -5.52
N ILE A 53 3.37 -9.28 -4.97
CA ILE A 53 1.91 -9.32 -5.03
C ILE A 53 1.34 -9.06 -3.64
N MET A 54 0.29 -8.22 -3.58
CA MET A 54 -0.42 -7.92 -2.34
C MET A 54 -1.53 -8.94 -2.06
N CYS A 55 -1.46 -9.54 -0.88
CA CYS A 55 -2.49 -10.37 -0.28
C CYS A 55 -3.66 -9.51 0.24
N ASP A 56 -4.80 -10.15 0.54
CA ASP A 56 -6.04 -9.49 1.03
C ASP A 56 -5.86 -8.76 2.38
N ASN A 57 -4.85 -9.18 3.16
CA ASN A 57 -4.45 -8.58 4.44
C ASN A 57 -3.39 -7.46 4.30
N HIS A 58 -3.12 -6.97 3.10
CA HIS A 58 -2.02 -6.03 2.78
C HIS A 58 -0.60 -6.59 3.03
N PHE A 59 -0.45 -7.91 3.15
CA PHE A 59 0.86 -8.55 3.17
C PHE A 59 1.40 -8.70 1.74
N CYS A 60 2.71 -8.58 1.57
CA CYS A 60 3.36 -8.69 0.27
C CYS A 60 4.13 -10.01 0.18
N ILE A 61 3.89 -10.75 -0.89
CA ILE A 61 4.65 -11.94 -1.25
C ILE A 61 5.37 -11.69 -2.58
N GLN A 62 6.47 -12.39 -2.84
CA GLN A 62 7.13 -12.28 -4.15
C GLN A 62 6.23 -12.82 -5.27
N LEU A 63 6.36 -12.27 -6.47
CA LEU A 63 5.69 -12.76 -7.69
C LEU A 63 5.95 -14.25 -7.96
N GLU A 64 7.09 -14.79 -7.51
CA GLU A 64 7.42 -16.22 -7.65
C GLU A 64 6.52 -17.14 -6.82
N TYR A 65 5.91 -16.63 -5.75
CA TYR A 65 4.97 -17.31 -4.86
C TYR A 65 3.51 -17.16 -5.30
N PHE A 66 3.25 -16.39 -6.36
CA PHE A 66 1.91 -16.28 -6.90
C PHE A 66 1.63 -17.45 -7.86
N CYS A 67 0.61 -18.26 -7.55
CA CYS A 67 0.24 -19.45 -8.35
C CYS A 67 1.37 -20.49 -8.44
N ASP A 68 2.15 -20.66 -7.37
CA ASP A 68 3.27 -21.59 -7.27
C ASP A 68 2.85 -22.98 -6.72
N GLY A 69 1.62 -23.10 -6.23
CA GLY A 69 1.06 -24.32 -5.65
C GLY A 69 1.17 -24.38 -4.13
N GLN A 70 1.64 -23.33 -3.47
CA GLN A 70 1.72 -23.17 -2.01
C GLN A 70 0.87 -21.99 -1.55
N ILE A 71 0.32 -22.09 -0.35
CA ILE A 71 -0.43 -20.99 0.25
C ILE A 71 0.56 -20.11 1.01
N ASP A 72 0.96 -19.01 0.40
CA ASP A 72 1.86 -18.00 0.97
C ASP A 72 1.08 -16.81 1.55
N CYS A 73 -0.07 -16.46 0.98
CA CYS A 73 -1.02 -15.55 1.64
C CYS A 73 -1.80 -16.26 2.75
N GLU A 74 -2.03 -15.62 3.89
CA GLU A 74 -2.83 -16.21 4.98
C GLU A 74 -4.25 -16.60 4.55
N SER A 75 -4.80 -15.88 3.58
CA SER A 75 -6.11 -16.09 2.99
C SER A 75 -6.10 -17.03 1.78
N GLY A 76 -4.92 -17.47 1.31
CA GLY A 76 -4.75 -18.34 0.13
C GLY A 76 -5.19 -17.71 -1.19
N ILE A 77 -5.25 -16.37 -1.24
CA ILE A 77 -5.71 -15.61 -2.41
C ILE A 77 -4.75 -15.78 -3.59
N ASP A 78 -3.45 -15.80 -3.29
CA ASP A 78 -2.34 -16.11 -4.18
C ASP A 78 -2.55 -17.37 -5.01
N GLU A 79 -3.23 -18.39 -4.46
CA GLU A 79 -3.55 -19.64 -5.14
C GLU A 79 -5.01 -19.74 -5.63
N SER A 80 -5.90 -18.86 -5.15
CA SER A 80 -7.34 -18.98 -5.39
C SER A 80 -7.83 -18.35 -6.70
N ASN A 81 -7.10 -17.37 -7.24
CA ASN A 81 -7.47 -16.65 -8.47
C ASN A 81 -6.42 -16.80 -9.58
N CYS A 82 -5.84 -18.00 -9.67
CA CYS A 82 -4.94 -18.36 -10.77
C CYS A 82 -5.74 -18.57 -12.07
N THR A 83 -6.15 -17.46 -12.70
CA THR A 83 -6.65 -17.48 -14.07
C THR A 83 -5.45 -17.63 -14.99
N TYR A 84 -4.80 -18.80 -14.99
CA TYR A 84 -3.60 -19.08 -15.78
C TYR A 84 -3.82 -18.69 -17.25
N PRO A 85 -3.21 -17.62 -17.80
CA PRO A 85 -2.91 -17.58 -19.21
C PRO A 85 -1.57 -18.30 -19.35
N GLY A 86 -1.63 -19.64 -19.24
CA GLY A 86 -0.55 -20.60 -19.46
C GLY A 86 0.87 -20.13 -19.13
N ARG A 87 1.46 -20.64 -18.04
CA ARG A 87 2.87 -21.02 -18.10
C ARG A 87 2.93 -22.32 -18.90
N PRO A 88 3.33 -22.33 -20.19
CA PRO A 88 3.68 -23.58 -20.84
C PRO A 88 4.87 -24.17 -20.08
N CYS A 89 4.83 -25.49 -19.93
CA CYS A 89 5.93 -26.32 -19.50
C CYS A 89 7.21 -26.03 -20.31
#